data_AF-A0A2G9SBJ2-F1
#
_entry.id   AF-A0A2G9SBJ2-F1
#
_cell.length_a   1.000
_cell.length_b   1.000
_cell.length_c   1.000
_cell.angle_alpha   90.00
_cell.angle_beta   90.00
_cell.angle_gamma   90.00
#
_symmetry.space_group_name_H-M   'P 1'
#
loop_
_entity.id
_entity.type
_entity.pdbx_description
1 polymer ?
#
loop_
_entity_poly.entity_id
_entity_poly.type
_entity_poly.pdbx_seq_one_letter_code
_entity_poly.pdbx_strand_id
1 'polypeptide(L)'
;IVCRSCSRNKYPLKYLKDRPSKVCNGCYAELRKRELATASANSSPQMPRSASSTFTSMFQSIHPSSFKRHKKVPSALMEAAASGENATISGYLHRCKKGKKYWKKRWFVIKGKVLYTYTACEDKMASESLPLLGFHIVPENWDQNPKLGTVFQLYHKQTLYYSFKAADTDTVIRQTI
;
A
#
# COMPACT_ATOMS: atom_id res chain seq x y z
N ILE A 1 12.62 -15.43 -11.21
CA ILE A 1 12.58 -14.17 -10.42
C ILE A 1 11.15 -13.98 -9.93
N VAL A 2 10.84 -14.34 -8.68
CA VAL A 2 9.54 -14.08 -8.06
C VAL A 2 9.68 -12.85 -7.17
N CYS A 3 8.97 -11.77 -7.50
CA CYS A 3 9.04 -10.55 -6.70
C CYS A 3 8.05 -10.64 -5.54
N ARG A 4 8.55 -10.51 -4.31
CA ARG A 4 7.76 -10.66 -3.08
C ARG A 4 6.91 -9.41 -2.73
N SER A 5 7.09 -8.29 -3.43
CA SER A 5 6.50 -6.99 -3.08
C SER A 5 5.27 -6.61 -3.94
N CYS A 6 4.12 -6.41 -3.29
CA CYS A 6 2.91 -5.64 -3.68
C CYS A 6 2.48 -5.53 -5.16
N SER A 7 2.76 -6.52 -5.99
CA SER A 7 2.24 -6.54 -7.36
C SER A 7 0.84 -7.15 -7.45
N ARG A 8 -0.01 -6.54 -8.28
CA ARG A 8 -1.29 -7.13 -8.72
C ARG A 8 -1.12 -8.05 -9.92
N ASN A 9 0.05 -8.02 -10.57
CA ASN A 9 0.29 -8.75 -11.80
C ASN A 9 0.72 -10.19 -11.49
N LYS A 10 0.07 -11.14 -12.17
CA LYS A 10 0.43 -12.55 -12.19
C LYS A 10 0.88 -12.91 -13.59
N TYR A 11 1.93 -13.70 -13.68
CA TYR A 11 2.47 -14.11 -14.95
C TYR A 11 2.89 -15.59 -14.91
N PRO A 12 2.59 -16.40 -15.95
CA PRO A 12 3.05 -17.78 -16.08
C PRO A 12 4.59 -17.83 -16.17
N LEU A 13 5.24 -18.54 -15.26
CA LEU A 13 6.70 -18.67 -15.30
C LEU A 13 7.07 -20.08 -15.74
N LYS A 14 7.85 -20.20 -16.82
CA LYS A 14 8.26 -21.49 -17.42
C LYS A 14 8.91 -22.44 -16.41
N TYR A 15 9.80 -21.93 -15.55
CA TYR A 15 10.46 -22.75 -14.51
C TYR A 15 9.50 -23.22 -13.40
N LEU A 16 8.29 -22.66 -13.34
CA LEU A 16 7.19 -23.12 -12.49
C LEU A 16 6.17 -23.94 -13.28
N LYS A 17 6.54 -24.51 -14.42
CA LYS A 17 5.62 -25.26 -15.32
C LYS A 17 4.41 -24.41 -15.73
N ASP A 18 4.69 -23.17 -16.12
CA ASP A 18 3.69 -22.14 -16.48
C ASP A 18 2.65 -21.84 -15.39
N ARG A 19 2.94 -22.22 -14.14
CA ARG A 19 2.11 -21.83 -13.01
C ARG A 19 2.20 -20.31 -12.79
N PRO A 20 1.08 -19.59 -12.69
CA PRO A 20 1.08 -18.15 -12.53
C PRO A 20 1.63 -17.75 -11.15
N SER A 21 2.63 -16.88 -11.15
CA SER A 21 3.25 -16.35 -9.94
C SER A 21 3.26 -14.81 -9.94
N LYS A 22 3.37 -14.21 -8.75
CA LYS A 22 3.38 -12.76 -8.59
C LYS A 22 4.72 -12.18 -9.02
N VAL A 23 4.67 -11.16 -9.88
CA VAL A 23 5.85 -10.47 -10.42
C VAL A 23 5.63 -8.97 -10.37
N CYS A 24 6.64 -8.15 -10.09
CA CYS A 24 6.48 -6.68 -10.03
C CYS A 24 6.11 -6.09 -11.39
N ASN A 25 5.72 -4.81 -11.43
CA ASN A 25 5.37 -4.13 -12.69
C ASN A 25 6.51 -4.16 -13.71
N GLY A 26 7.76 -3.95 -13.27
CA GLY A 26 8.94 -4.03 -14.14
C GLY A 26 9.15 -5.43 -14.72
N CYS A 27 9.09 -6.47 -13.88
CA CYS A 27 9.21 -7.86 -14.35
C CYS A 27 8.06 -8.25 -15.28
N TYR A 28 6.84 -7.79 -15.02
CA TYR A 28 5.69 -8.06 -15.88
C TYR A 28 5.87 -7.46 -17.28
N ALA A 29 6.32 -6.21 -17.38
CA ALA A 29 6.58 -5.55 -18.65
C ALA A 29 7.67 -6.28 -19.46
N GLU A 30 8.76 -6.67 -18.79
CA GLU A 30 9.88 -7.37 -19.42
C GLU A 30 9.51 -8.77 -19.89
N LEU A 31 8.74 -9.51 -19.08
CA LEU A 31 8.24 -10.84 -19.45
C LEU A 31 7.28 -10.77 -20.64
N ARG A 32 6.35 -9.81 -20.64
CA ARG A 32 5.43 -9.56 -21.78
C ARG A 32 6.17 -9.16 -23.06
N LYS A 33 7.23 -8.35 -22.94
CA LYS A 33 8.07 -7.97 -24.09
C LYS A 33 8.75 -9.19 -24.71
N ARG A 34 9.24 -10.12 -23.87
CA ARG A 34 9.85 -11.37 -24.34
C ARG A 34 8.85 -12.32 -24.98
N GLU A 35 7.64 -12.42 -24.42
CA GLU A 35 6.56 -13.21 -25.02
C GLU A 35 6.22 -12.75 -26.44
N LEU A 36 6.08 -11.43 -26.62
CA LEU A 36 5.81 -10.83 -27.94
C LEU A 36 7.00 -11.01 -28.90
N ALA A 37 8.23 -10.91 -28.41
CA ALA A 37 9.42 -11.19 -29.20
C ALA A 37 9.50 -12.67 -29.63
N THR A 38 9.12 -13.61 -28.76
CA THR A 38 9.07 -15.04 -29.11
C THR A 38 7.88 -15.43 -29.98
N ALA A 39 6.77 -14.68 -29.93
CA ALA A 39 5.61 -14.89 -30.80
C ALA A 39 5.90 -14.45 -32.26
N SER A 40 6.89 -13.60 -32.47
CA SER A 40 7.31 -13.16 -33.82
C SER A 40 8.20 -14.17 -34.55
N ALA A 41 8.58 -15.29 -33.92
CA ALA A 41 9.42 -16.33 -34.53
C ALA A 41 8.66 -17.59 -34.97
N ASN A 42 7.39 -17.76 -34.57
CA ASN A 42 6.58 -18.91 -34.99
C ASN A 42 5.22 -18.43 -35.53
N SER A 43 5.17 -18.11 -36.81
CA SER A 43 3.91 -17.96 -37.54
C SER A 43 3.31 -19.33 -37.84
N SER A 44 2.21 -19.69 -37.16
CA SER A 44 1.21 -20.61 -37.70
C SER A 44 -0.17 -20.19 -37.17
N PRO A 45 -1.17 -19.92 -38.04
CA PRO A 45 -2.47 -19.44 -37.60
C PRO A 45 -3.37 -20.62 -37.25
N GLN A 46 -3.96 -20.64 -36.05
CA GLN A 46 -5.12 -21.46 -35.79
C GLN A 46 -6.22 -20.64 -35.10
N MET A 47 -7.33 -20.52 -35.83
CA MET A 47 -8.60 -19.89 -35.47
C MET A 47 -9.28 -20.55 -34.26
N PRO A 48 -10.22 -19.84 -33.59
CA PRO A 48 -10.92 -20.32 -32.42
C PRO A 48 -12.08 -21.24 -32.81
N ARG A 49 -12.30 -22.32 -32.05
CA ARG A 49 -13.54 -23.09 -32.10
C ARG A 49 -14.25 -22.99 -30.75
N SER A 50 -15.42 -22.38 -30.80
CA SER A 50 -16.43 -22.38 -29.74
C SER A 50 -17.02 -23.79 -29.58
N ALA A 51 -17.36 -24.19 -28.34
CA ALA A 51 -18.69 -24.69 -27.97
C ALA A 51 -18.73 -25.15 -26.50
N SER A 52 -19.69 -24.57 -25.77
CA SER A 52 -20.56 -25.17 -24.75
C SER A 52 -20.06 -26.42 -23.99
N SER A 53 -19.93 -26.29 -22.67
CA SER A 53 -20.32 -27.35 -21.75
C SER A 53 -20.91 -26.74 -20.48
N THR A 54 -22.24 -26.83 -20.41
CA THR A 54 -23.03 -26.68 -19.20
C THR A 54 -22.81 -27.92 -18.33
N PHE A 55 -22.37 -27.76 -17.09
CA PHE A 55 -22.84 -28.68 -16.04
C PHE A 55 -22.97 -27.96 -14.70
N THR A 56 -24.22 -27.89 -14.27
CA THR A 56 -24.68 -27.47 -12.95
C THR A 56 -24.30 -28.53 -11.93
N SER A 57 -23.75 -28.13 -10.78
CA SER A 57 -23.78 -28.95 -9.57
C SER A 57 -23.76 -28.07 -8.33
N MET A 58 -24.95 -27.96 -7.74
CA MET A 58 -25.25 -27.91 -6.31
C MET A 58 -24.42 -26.95 -5.43
N PHE A 59 -24.98 -25.75 -5.21
CA PHE A 59 -24.65 -24.95 -4.04
C PHE A 59 -25.21 -25.65 -2.79
N GLN A 60 -24.35 -26.36 -2.06
CA GLN A 60 -24.61 -26.62 -0.65
C GLN A 60 -23.97 -25.50 0.17
N SER A 61 -24.85 -24.76 0.80
CA SER A 61 -24.67 -23.81 1.89
C SER A 61 -23.39 -24.02 2.71
N ILE A 62 -22.45 -23.08 2.60
CA ILE A 62 -21.49 -22.80 3.67
C ILE A 62 -21.56 -21.30 3.95
N HIS A 63 -22.02 -21.00 5.16
CA HIS A 63 -22.16 -19.68 5.74
C HIS A 63 -20.92 -18.79 5.47
N PRO A 64 -21.08 -17.49 5.12
CA PRO A 64 -19.98 -16.55 5.14
C PRO A 64 -19.67 -16.18 6.59
N SER A 65 -18.98 -17.07 7.32
CA SER A 65 -18.28 -16.65 8.52
C SER A 65 -17.05 -15.86 8.10
N SER A 66 -16.92 -14.70 8.70
CA SER A 66 -15.94 -13.67 8.47
C SER A 66 -14.53 -14.17 8.77
N PHE A 67 -13.87 -14.79 7.80
CA PHE A 67 -12.44 -15.06 7.85
C PHE A 67 -11.66 -13.76 7.72
N LYS A 68 -11.52 -13.07 8.86
CA LYS A 68 -10.46 -12.10 9.12
C LYS A 68 -9.14 -12.79 8.80
N ARG A 69 -8.58 -12.51 7.62
CA ARG A 69 -7.19 -12.87 7.31
C ARG A 69 -6.29 -12.03 8.21
N HIS A 70 -5.97 -12.57 9.38
CA HIS A 70 -4.85 -12.12 10.20
C HIS A 70 -3.58 -12.32 9.35
N LYS A 71 -3.13 -11.24 8.71
CA LYS A 71 -1.76 -11.17 8.22
C LYS A 71 -0.89 -11.22 9.47
N LYS A 72 -0.22 -12.35 9.70
CA LYS A 72 0.86 -12.46 10.67
C LYS A 72 1.87 -11.37 10.33
N VAL A 73 1.89 -10.33 11.15
CA VAL A 73 2.89 -9.27 11.10
C VAL A 73 4.20 -9.90 11.60
N PRO A 74 5.36 -9.64 10.95
CA PRO A 74 6.65 -10.07 11.49
C PRO A 74 6.78 -9.66 12.96
N SER A 75 7.36 -10.51 13.79
CA SER A 75 7.39 -10.41 15.28
C SER A 75 8.18 -9.22 15.84
N ALA A 76 8.44 -8.19 15.05
CA ALA A 76 8.89 -6.88 15.51
C ALA A 76 7.72 -6.00 16.00
N LEU A 77 6.47 -6.49 15.95
CA LEU A 77 5.37 -5.91 16.71
C LEU A 77 5.39 -6.43 18.15
N MET A 78 6.25 -5.84 18.97
CA MET A 78 6.03 -5.86 20.41
C MET A 78 6.24 -4.46 20.95
N GLU A 79 5.19 -4.00 21.62
CA GLU A 79 5.07 -2.78 22.43
C GLU A 79 5.57 -1.46 21.84
N ALA A 80 4.62 -0.70 21.31
CA ALA A 80 4.60 0.73 21.56
C ALA A 80 3.22 1.05 22.13
N ALA A 81 3.10 0.90 23.44
CA ALA A 81 2.04 1.55 24.19
C ALA A 81 2.03 3.04 23.80
N ALA A 82 0.85 3.59 23.55
CA ALA A 82 0.64 5.00 23.19
C ALA A 82 0.96 5.98 24.35
N SER A 83 1.79 5.57 25.31
CA SER A 83 2.23 6.34 26.46
C SER A 83 3.72 6.04 26.71
N GLY A 84 4.55 7.08 26.81
CA GLY A 84 5.91 6.98 27.33
C GLY A 84 7.00 7.61 26.46
N GLU A 85 7.16 8.93 26.55
CA GLU A 85 8.44 9.69 26.59
C GLU A 85 9.44 9.62 25.41
N ASN A 86 9.18 8.87 24.34
CA ASN A 86 10.14 8.73 23.22
C ASN A 86 9.52 8.79 21.81
N ALA A 87 8.24 9.18 21.71
CA ALA A 87 7.66 9.60 20.44
C ALA A 87 8.06 11.05 20.15
N THR A 88 8.67 11.29 18.99
CA THR A 88 9.11 12.64 18.62
C THR A 88 7.91 13.52 18.25
N ILE A 89 6.90 12.94 17.60
CA ILE A 89 5.69 13.66 17.14
C ILE A 89 4.50 12.71 17.15
N SER A 90 3.35 13.14 17.68
CA SER A 90 2.10 12.39 17.60
C SER A 90 0.89 13.29 17.42
N GLY A 91 -0.13 12.82 16.70
CA GLY A 91 -1.34 13.62 16.49
C GLY A 91 -2.37 12.98 15.57
N TYR A 92 -3.59 13.52 15.61
CA TYR A 92 -4.62 13.19 14.65
C TYR A 92 -4.37 13.92 13.32
N LEU A 93 -4.27 13.15 12.25
CA LEU A 93 -4.20 13.69 10.90
C LEU A 93 -5.21 12.99 10.01
N HIS A 94 -5.63 13.69 8.97
CA HIS A 94 -6.31 13.05 7.86
C HIS A 94 -5.27 12.61 6.82
N ARG A 95 -5.32 11.34 6.43
CA ARG A 95 -4.43 10.78 5.40
C ARG A 95 -5.21 10.43 4.14
N CYS A 96 -4.67 10.78 2.99
CA CYS A 96 -5.07 10.28 1.68
C CYS A 96 -3.95 9.40 1.10
N LYS A 97 -4.30 8.23 0.56
CA LYS A 97 -3.34 7.33 -0.11
C LYS A 97 -3.28 7.63 -1.60
N LYS A 98 -2.12 7.46 -2.23
CA LYS A 98 -1.99 7.57 -3.70
C LYS A 98 -3.09 6.80 -4.43
N GLY A 99 -3.79 7.47 -5.34
CA GLY A 99 -4.88 6.90 -6.14
C GLY A 99 -6.20 6.69 -5.38
N LYS A 100 -6.34 7.23 -4.16
CA LYS A 100 -7.62 7.35 -3.44
C LYS A 100 -8.02 8.83 -3.39
N LYS A 101 -9.33 9.08 -3.38
CA LYS A 101 -9.90 10.43 -3.32
C LYS A 101 -10.39 10.84 -1.93
N TYR A 102 -10.47 9.90 -0.99
CA TYR A 102 -11.06 10.14 0.33
C TYR A 102 -10.00 10.21 1.43
N TRP A 103 -10.19 11.18 2.32
CA TRP A 103 -9.35 11.42 3.49
C TRP A 103 -9.83 10.57 4.67
N LYS A 104 -8.90 10.03 5.47
CA LYS A 104 -9.22 9.27 6.70
C LYS A 104 -8.53 9.87 7.90
N LYS A 105 -9.29 10.24 8.95
CA LYS A 105 -8.75 10.60 10.26
C LYS A 105 -8.16 9.35 10.93
N ARG A 106 -6.91 9.45 11.36
CA ARG A 106 -6.16 8.41 12.08
C ARG A 106 -5.19 9.09 13.07
N TRP A 107 -4.79 8.36 14.10
CA TRP A 107 -3.76 8.79 15.03
C TRP A 107 -2.40 8.34 14.51
N PHE A 108 -1.46 9.26 14.38
CA PHE A 108 -0.12 9.00 13.88
C PHE A 108 0.90 9.25 14.97
N VAL A 109 1.92 8.39 15.02
CA VAL A 109 3.04 8.52 15.97
C VAL A 109 4.32 8.28 15.20
N ILE A 110 5.28 9.20 15.32
CA ILE A 110 6.66 9.02 14.84
C ILE A 110 7.52 8.69 16.04
N LYS A 111 8.14 7.51 16.01
CA LYS A 111 9.06 7.05 17.04
C LYS A 111 10.31 6.46 16.38
N GLY A 112 11.48 7.00 16.75
CA GLY A 112 12.75 6.70 16.08
C GLY A 112 12.75 7.19 14.63
N LYS A 113 12.52 6.28 13.68
CA LYS A 113 12.44 6.56 12.23
C LYS A 113 11.29 5.80 11.56
N VAL A 114 10.24 5.53 12.32
CA VAL A 114 9.07 4.76 11.85
C VAL A 114 7.81 5.57 12.15
N LEU A 115 6.96 5.70 11.14
CA LEU A 115 5.61 6.23 11.26
C LEU A 115 4.64 5.09 11.57
N TYR A 116 4.02 5.15 12.74
CA TYR A 116 2.97 4.25 13.16
C TYR A 116 1.59 4.89 12.93
N THR A 117 0.64 4.10 12.47
CA THR A 117 -0.75 4.52 12.23
C THR A 117 -1.70 3.70 13.11
N TYR A 118 -2.47 4.37 13.94
CA TYR A 118 -3.48 3.80 14.82
C TYR A 118 -4.88 4.22 14.38
N THR A 119 -5.90 3.45 14.74
CA THR A 119 -7.28 3.83 14.43
C THR A 119 -7.80 4.92 15.36
N ALA A 120 -7.41 4.85 16.64
CA ALA A 120 -7.63 5.84 17.69
C ALA A 120 -6.37 5.98 18.56
N CYS A 121 -6.29 6.98 19.44
CA CYS A 121 -5.11 7.21 20.28
C CYS A 121 -4.99 6.22 21.45
N GLU A 122 -6.09 5.58 21.86
CA GLU A 122 -6.15 4.59 22.94
C GLU A 122 -5.71 3.19 22.49
N ASP A 123 -5.53 2.99 21.17
CA ASP A 123 -5.16 1.71 20.60
C ASP A 123 -3.76 1.28 21.05
N LYS A 124 -3.66 0.06 21.60
CA LYS A 124 -2.36 -0.51 22.04
C LYS A 124 -1.47 -0.98 20.88
N MET A 125 -2.05 -1.22 19.71
CA MET A 125 -1.35 -1.79 18.55
C MET A 125 -1.56 -0.93 17.32
N ALA A 126 -0.46 -0.63 16.62
CA ALA A 126 -0.52 0.09 15.36
C ALA A 126 -1.18 -0.79 14.27
N SER A 127 -2.11 -0.19 13.53
CA SER A 127 -2.73 -0.81 12.35
C SER A 127 -1.78 -0.87 11.15
N GLU A 128 -0.86 0.08 11.04
CA GLU A 128 0.17 0.14 9.99
C GLU A 128 1.47 0.70 10.59
N SER A 129 2.62 0.22 10.10
CA SER A 129 3.94 0.78 10.38
C SER A 129 4.69 1.06 9.06
N LEU A 130 5.40 2.19 9.00
CA LEU A 130 6.13 2.64 7.82
C LEU A 130 7.50 3.17 8.21
N PRO A 131 8.61 2.46 7.89
CA PRO A 131 9.95 3.02 8.01
C PRO A 131 10.11 4.25 7.12
N LEU A 132 10.64 5.34 7.66
CA LEU A 132 10.75 6.63 6.98
C LEU A 132 12.08 6.81 6.22
N LEU A 133 12.95 5.78 6.19
CA LEU A 133 14.19 5.86 5.42
C LEU A 133 13.89 6.03 3.92
N GLY A 134 14.44 7.09 3.32
CA GLY A 134 14.21 7.43 1.91
C GLY A 134 12.89 8.18 1.65
N PHE A 135 12.14 8.51 2.69
CA PHE A 135 10.98 9.39 2.59
C PHE A 135 11.40 10.84 2.85
N HIS A 136 10.72 11.77 2.18
CA HIS A 136 10.89 13.21 2.40
C HIS A 136 9.56 13.94 2.23
N ILE A 137 9.48 15.12 2.84
CA ILE A 137 8.39 16.06 2.66
C ILE A 137 8.92 17.19 1.79
N VAL A 138 8.16 17.58 0.77
CA VAL A 138 8.46 18.79 0.01
C VAL A 138 7.76 19.94 0.73
N PRO A 139 8.47 20.96 1.20
CA PRO A 139 7.85 22.18 1.69
C PRO A 139 7.10 22.80 0.51
N GLU A 140 5.78 22.80 0.55
CA GLU A 140 5.00 23.58 -0.41
C GLU A 140 5.17 25.07 -0.05
N ASN A 141 5.13 26.01 -1.00
CA ASN A 141 5.28 27.43 -0.67
C ASN A 141 4.03 27.91 0.11
N TRP A 142 4.06 27.73 1.44
CA TRP A 142 2.99 28.11 2.39
C TRP A 142 2.61 29.59 2.25
N ASP A 143 3.54 30.41 1.72
CA ASP A 143 3.40 31.86 1.54
C ASP A 143 2.46 32.27 0.40
N GLN A 144 2.24 31.42 -0.61
CA GLN A 144 1.46 31.80 -1.81
C GLN A 144 0.00 31.36 -1.74
N ASN A 145 -0.35 30.41 -0.86
CA ASN A 145 -1.73 29.96 -0.70
C ASN A 145 -1.98 29.37 0.71
N PRO A 146 -2.63 30.11 1.63
CA PRO A 146 -2.89 29.67 3.00
C PRO A 146 -3.68 28.36 3.10
N LYS A 147 -4.50 28.02 2.09
CA LYS A 147 -5.26 26.76 2.05
C LYS A 147 -4.38 25.54 1.76
N LEU A 148 -3.26 25.76 1.10
CA LEU A 148 -2.25 24.73 0.82
C LEU A 148 -1.39 24.49 2.05
N GLY A 149 -1.24 25.54 2.88
CA GLY A 149 -0.60 25.50 4.18
C GLY A 149 -1.37 24.73 5.27
N THR A 150 -2.10 23.69 4.91
CA THR A 150 -2.69 22.73 5.85
C THR A 150 -2.44 21.29 5.40
N VAL A 151 -1.88 21.11 4.19
CA VAL A 151 -1.63 19.80 3.58
C VAL A 151 -0.13 19.65 3.37
N PHE A 152 0.44 18.54 3.81
CA PHE A 152 1.81 18.17 3.48
C PHE A 152 1.85 16.80 2.81
N GLN A 153 2.83 16.61 1.94
CA GLN A 153 2.92 15.44 1.08
C GLN A 153 4.18 14.65 1.39
N LEU A 154 3.99 13.37 1.64
CA LEU A 154 5.06 12.42 1.93
C LEU A 154 5.44 11.67 0.66
N TYR A 155 6.66 11.87 0.22
CA TYR A 155 7.23 11.25 -0.98
C TYR A 155 8.23 10.18 -0.61
N HIS A 156 8.33 9.15 -1.44
CA HIS A 156 9.46 8.22 -1.44
C HIS A 156 10.11 8.27 -2.81
N LYS A 157 11.34 8.76 -2.87
CA LYS A 157 11.94 9.24 -4.13
C LYS A 157 10.96 10.24 -4.79
N GLN A 158 10.73 10.17 -6.10
CA GLN A 158 9.84 11.11 -6.79
C GLN A 158 8.35 10.68 -6.79
N THR A 159 7.96 9.72 -5.95
CA THR A 159 6.58 9.21 -5.93
C THR A 159 5.83 9.66 -4.69
N LEU A 160 4.72 10.38 -4.89
CA LEU A 160 3.77 10.69 -3.83
C LEU A 160 3.26 9.40 -3.18
N TYR A 161 3.50 9.25 -1.88
CA TYR A 161 3.06 8.11 -1.11
C TYR A 161 1.74 8.44 -0.39
N TYR A 162 1.76 9.47 0.47
CA TYR A 162 0.61 9.96 1.23
C TYR A 162 0.50 11.48 1.16
N SER A 163 -0.73 11.97 1.21
CA SER A 163 -1.02 13.36 1.55
C SER A 163 -1.62 13.39 2.95
N PHE A 164 -1.15 14.30 3.79
CA PHE A 164 -1.62 14.50 5.14
C PHE A 164 -2.20 15.90 5.26
N LYS A 165 -3.27 16.04 6.04
CA LYS A 165 -3.78 17.34 6.46
C LYS A 165 -4.06 17.32 7.95
N ALA A 166 -3.87 18.45 8.62
CA ALA A 166 -4.23 18.60 10.03
C ALA A 166 -5.70 18.23 10.24
N ALA A 167 -6.01 17.58 11.37
CA ALA A 167 -7.40 17.28 11.71
C ALA A 167 -8.15 18.54 12.15
N ASP A 168 -7.46 19.41 12.90
CA ASP A 168 -7.99 20.61 13.52
C ASP A 168 -6.93 21.73 13.42
N THR A 169 -7.33 22.93 12.98
CA THR A 169 -6.45 24.10 12.79
C THR A 169 -5.75 24.58 14.07
N ASP A 170 -6.27 24.19 15.25
CA ASP A 170 -5.74 24.56 16.57
C ASP A 170 -4.54 23.73 17.03
N THR A 171 -4.08 22.75 16.24
CA THR A 171 -2.90 21.91 16.58
C THR A 171 -1.61 22.34 15.88
N VAL A 172 -1.62 23.49 15.21
CA VAL A 172 -0.38 24.18 14.85
C VAL A 172 0.15 24.81 16.15
N ILE A 173 1.43 24.59 16.45
CA ILE A 173 2.13 24.99 17.69
C ILE A 173 2.09 23.90 18.78
N ARG A 174 3.01 22.94 18.66
CA ARG A 174 4.07 22.74 19.66
C ARG A 174 5.08 21.76 19.10
N GLN A 175 6.36 22.14 19.22
CA GLN A 175 7.57 21.41 18.87
C GLN A 175 8.09 21.65 17.45
N THR A 176 8.51 22.89 17.22
CA THR A 176 9.78 23.17 16.53
C THR A 176 10.90 22.47 17.31
N ILE A 177 11.65 21.60 16.64
CA ILE A 177 13.06 21.29 16.94
C ILE A 177 13.81 21.52 15.64
#